data_AF-A0A8B7Q1W3-F1
#
_entry.id   AF-A0A8B7Q1W3-F1
#
_cell.length_a   1.000
_cell.length_b   1.000
_cell.length_c   1.000
_cell.angle_alpha   90.00
_cell.angle_beta   90.00
_cell.angle_gamma   90.00
#
_symmetry.space_group_name_H-M   'P 1'
#
loop_
_entity.id
_entity.type
_entity.pdbx_description
1 polymer ?
#
loop_
_entity_poly.entity_id
_entity_poly.type
_entity_poly.pdbx_seq_one_letter_code
_entity_poly.pdbx_strand_id
1 'polypeptide(L)'
;MSTQGATVQAQEPGGRTKSSSPRQIPVVRVVTEDEDAQGALKPMDLSRVIKLLEETDKGGLEEKQLNKSVKKLMQYYQNGLPLRDLAQIFKILNLCARKIQHQPHFMESAYNILKLCSLPFLKKKVSDEITYAEDTANSIALLGDLMKVPSSELRIQICKCIVDFYHAEPPKKHITGYQQASSSFKIQMAEGAGLAKAMVQSLALLENQLVEKLWVLKALQHLSTSEVNCTLMMEAHAASGLCAHLNDPDPSGQLLFRSSEILWNLLEKSSKEEIIQQLSSLECLLALKEVFKNLFMRGFSHYDRQLRNDILVITTIIAQNPEAPMI
;
A
#
# COMPACT_ATOMS: atom_id res chain seq x y z
N MET A 1 14.65 71.39 -12.96
CA MET A 1 15.12 72.55 -12.16
C MET A 1 15.28 72.01 -10.74
N SER A 2 16.46 71.76 -10.18
CA SER A 2 17.82 72.26 -10.38
C SER A 2 18.78 71.11 -9.97
N THR A 3 19.66 70.62 -10.85
CA THR A 3 21.13 70.91 -10.93
C THR A 3 21.87 70.64 -9.61
N GLN A 4 22.99 69.94 -9.52
CA GLN A 4 24.24 69.86 -10.30
C GLN A 4 24.87 68.46 -10.01
N GLY A 5 25.66 67.77 -10.84
CA GLY A 5 26.61 68.20 -11.86
C GLY A 5 28.05 68.04 -11.32
N ALA A 6 28.76 66.95 -11.68
CA ALA A 6 30.17 66.97 -12.09
C ALA A 6 30.76 65.56 -12.31
N THR A 7 31.38 65.46 -13.48
CA THR A 7 32.10 64.40 -14.22
C THR A 7 33.40 63.90 -13.56
N VAL A 8 33.67 62.58 -13.58
CA VAL A 8 34.65 61.84 -14.44
C VAL A 8 36.12 61.97 -14.00
N GLN A 9 36.78 60.89 -13.57
CA GLN A 9 37.59 59.95 -14.37
C GLN A 9 38.42 59.01 -13.48
N ALA A 10 38.74 57.84 -14.02
CA ALA A 10 39.35 56.67 -13.37
C ALA A 10 40.87 56.76 -13.14
N GLN A 11 41.36 56.10 -12.09
CA GLN A 11 42.54 55.20 -12.11
C GLN A 11 42.87 54.66 -10.70
N GLU A 12 42.87 53.34 -10.53
CA GLU A 12 43.73 52.61 -9.58
C GLU A 12 45.03 52.17 -10.32
N PRO A 13 46.10 51.62 -9.69
CA PRO A 13 46.26 51.07 -8.33
C PRO A 13 47.60 51.42 -7.62
N GLY A 14 47.77 51.01 -6.36
CA GLY A 14 49.10 50.99 -5.70
C GLY A 14 49.03 50.72 -4.20
N GLY A 15 49.62 49.61 -3.74
CA GLY A 15 49.38 49.04 -2.40
C GLY A 15 50.39 49.33 -1.28
N ARG A 16 50.04 48.75 -0.11
CA ARG A 16 50.81 48.50 1.14
C ARG A 16 51.19 49.76 1.95
N THR A 17 51.04 49.88 3.27
CA THR A 17 51.25 48.91 4.36
C THR A 17 50.86 49.50 5.75
N LYS A 18 50.57 48.62 6.73
CA LYS A 18 50.68 48.76 8.22
C LYS A 18 49.64 49.64 8.95
N SER A 19 49.23 49.40 10.19
CA SER A 19 49.15 48.26 11.12
C SER A 19 48.50 48.84 12.39
N SER A 20 47.41 48.27 12.93
CA SER A 20 47.04 48.52 14.33
C SER A 20 46.17 47.39 14.92
N SER A 21 46.71 46.83 16.00
CA SER A 21 46.14 46.15 17.18
C SER A 21 44.76 45.43 17.17
N PRO A 22 44.66 44.27 17.85
CA PRO A 22 43.46 43.43 17.85
C PRO A 22 42.38 43.95 18.82
N ARG A 23 41.15 44.08 18.34
CA ARG A 23 39.96 44.25 19.19
C ARG A 23 39.47 42.89 19.67
N GLN A 24 39.31 42.74 20.98
CA GLN A 24 38.71 41.59 21.65
C GLN A 24 37.31 41.32 21.12
N ILE A 25 37.05 40.07 20.71
CA ILE A 25 35.73 39.56 20.34
C ILE A 25 35.03 39.13 21.64
N PRO A 26 33.80 39.56 21.93
CA PRO A 26 33.06 39.05 23.08
C PRO A 26 32.70 37.58 22.84
N VAL A 27 33.14 36.73 23.75
CA VAL A 27 32.74 35.31 23.79
C VAL A 27 31.26 35.26 24.14
N VAL A 28 30.41 35.10 23.12
CA VAL A 28 29.03 34.66 23.32
C VAL A 28 29.11 33.19 23.69
N ARG A 29 28.90 32.93 24.98
CA ARG A 29 28.62 31.60 25.52
C ARG A 29 27.35 31.11 24.86
N VAL A 30 27.48 30.37 23.76
CA VAL A 30 26.37 29.58 23.21
C VAL A 30 26.06 28.55 24.28
N VAL A 31 25.01 28.85 25.03
CA VAL A 31 24.28 27.90 25.84
C VAL A 31 24.03 26.72 24.91
N THR A 32 24.62 25.58 25.21
CA THR A 32 24.14 24.32 24.68
C THR A 32 22.72 24.19 25.22
N GLU A 33 21.77 24.67 24.44
CA GLU A 33 20.40 24.26 24.56
C GLU A 33 20.44 22.75 24.36
N ASP A 34 20.30 22.02 25.47
CA ASP A 34 19.70 20.70 25.45
C ASP A 34 18.35 20.88 24.76
N GLU A 35 18.36 20.81 23.43
CA GLU A 35 17.18 20.48 22.66
C GLU A 35 16.81 19.07 23.09
N ASP A 36 15.95 19.00 24.11
CA ASP A 36 15.11 17.85 24.38
C ASP A 36 14.65 17.29 23.04
N ALA A 37 15.19 16.11 22.69
CA ALA A 37 14.91 15.37 21.47
C ALA A 37 13.46 14.86 21.45
N GLN A 38 12.51 15.78 21.41
CA GLN A 38 11.09 15.52 21.23
C GLN A 38 10.86 15.27 19.74
N GLY A 39 10.97 14.02 19.32
CA GLY A 39 10.57 13.59 17.98
C GLY A 39 11.55 12.67 17.24
N ALA A 40 12.73 12.38 17.78
CA ALA A 40 13.67 11.45 17.14
C ALA A 40 13.33 9.98 17.45
N LEU A 41 13.06 9.17 16.40
CA LEU A 41 12.91 7.71 16.51
C LEU A 41 14.27 7.05 16.87
N LYS A 42 14.45 6.67 18.15
CA LYS A 42 15.64 5.97 18.67
C LYS A 42 15.65 4.48 18.28
N PRO A 43 16.71 3.92 17.68
CA PRO A 43 16.74 2.55 17.18
C PRO A 43 16.17 1.51 18.17
N MET A 44 15.14 0.78 17.75
CA MET A 44 14.62 -0.37 18.49
C MET A 44 15.42 -1.62 18.10
N ASP A 45 15.75 -2.47 19.08
CA ASP A 45 16.42 -3.74 18.82
C ASP A 45 15.41 -4.80 18.34
N LEU A 46 15.07 -4.72 17.05
CA LEU A 46 14.19 -5.68 16.38
C LEU A 46 14.85 -7.06 16.26
N SER A 47 16.18 -7.11 16.20
CA SER A 47 16.95 -8.35 16.11
C SER A 47 16.74 -9.23 17.35
N ARG A 48 16.64 -8.62 18.54
CA ARG A 48 16.28 -9.35 19.76
C ARG A 48 14.87 -9.94 19.70
N VAL A 49 13.89 -9.24 19.12
CA VAL A 49 12.52 -9.76 18.98
C VAL A 49 12.49 -10.95 18.01
N ILE A 50 13.23 -10.85 16.90
CA ILE A 50 13.38 -11.92 15.92
C ILE A 50 14.01 -13.16 16.55
N LYS A 51 15.13 -13.01 17.29
CA LYS A 51 15.79 -14.14 17.97
C LYS A 51 14.86 -14.83 18.95
N LEU A 52 14.12 -14.07 19.76
CA LEU A 52 13.11 -14.64 20.65
C LEU A 52 12.12 -15.49 19.87
N LEU A 53 11.54 -14.97 18.78
CA LEU A 53 10.59 -15.70 17.95
C LEU A 53 11.18 -16.98 17.31
N GLU A 54 12.44 -16.93 16.89
CA GLU A 54 13.17 -18.08 16.33
C GLU A 54 13.44 -19.16 17.40
N GLU A 55 13.76 -18.75 18.64
CA GLU A 55 14.06 -19.66 19.75
C GLU A 55 12.80 -20.25 20.43
N THR A 56 11.63 -19.62 20.25
CA THR A 56 10.36 -19.90 20.98
C THR A 56 9.65 -21.19 20.53
N ASP A 57 10.34 -22.33 20.53
CA ASP A 57 9.74 -23.65 20.33
C ASP A 57 9.50 -24.38 21.67
N LYS A 58 9.76 -23.73 22.83
CA LYS A 58 9.76 -24.35 24.16
C LYS A 58 9.03 -23.51 25.24
N GLY A 59 7.69 -23.42 25.15
CA GLY A 59 6.80 -23.26 26.30
C GLY A 59 6.45 -21.83 26.78
N GLY A 60 5.30 -21.72 27.47
CA GLY A 60 4.51 -20.49 27.69
C GLY A 60 5.12 -19.31 28.49
N LEU A 61 6.38 -19.37 28.95
CA LEU A 61 7.06 -18.18 29.50
C LEU A 61 7.41 -17.18 28.38
N GLU A 62 7.65 -17.71 27.17
CA GLU A 62 8.02 -16.96 25.97
C GLU A 62 6.85 -16.12 25.44
N GLU A 63 5.60 -16.56 25.64
CA GLU A 63 4.38 -15.87 25.19
C GLU A 63 4.19 -14.50 25.85
N LYS A 64 4.32 -14.41 27.18
CA LYS A 64 4.19 -13.13 27.91
C LYS A 64 5.26 -12.14 27.50
N GLN A 65 6.49 -12.63 27.29
CA GLN A 65 7.61 -11.80 26.87
C GLN A 65 7.44 -11.33 25.43
N LEU A 66 6.92 -12.18 24.55
CA LEU A 66 6.62 -11.83 23.18
C LEU A 66 5.50 -10.80 23.08
N ASN A 67 4.36 -11.04 23.74
CA ASN A 67 3.25 -10.08 23.77
C ASN A 67 3.69 -8.72 24.31
N LYS A 68 4.56 -8.70 25.32
CA LYS A 68 5.18 -7.45 25.81
C LYS A 68 6.07 -6.79 24.76
N SER A 69 6.83 -7.58 23.99
CA SER A 69 7.71 -7.08 22.94
C SER A 69 6.91 -6.52 21.75
N VAL A 70 5.84 -7.19 21.33
CA VAL A 70 4.92 -6.72 20.29
C VAL A 70 4.21 -5.44 20.73
N LYS A 71 3.72 -5.36 21.99
CA LYS A 71 3.12 -4.12 22.52
C LYS A 71 4.11 -2.95 22.53
N LYS A 72 5.38 -3.20 22.89
CA LYS A 72 6.43 -2.18 22.81
C LYS A 72 6.68 -1.73 21.37
N LEU A 73 6.72 -2.68 20.43
CA LEU A 73 6.88 -2.41 19.01
C LEU A 73 5.73 -1.52 18.50
N MET A 74 4.48 -1.82 18.86
CA MET A 74 3.32 -1.01 18.49
C MET A 74 3.40 0.42 19.04
N GLN A 75 3.78 0.58 20.31
CA GLN A 75 3.92 1.91 20.93
C GLN A 75 5.04 2.71 20.29
N TYR A 76 6.14 2.04 19.96
CA TYR A 76 7.32 2.69 19.39
C TYR A 76 7.05 3.20 17.97
N TYR A 77 6.34 2.43 17.14
CA TYR A 77 6.05 2.77 15.74
C TYR A 77 4.66 3.39 15.52
N GLN A 78 3.95 3.81 16.57
CA GLN A 78 2.57 4.31 16.50
C GLN A 78 2.31 5.51 15.55
N ASN A 79 3.38 6.16 15.05
CA ASN A 79 3.30 7.31 14.14
C ASN A 79 3.83 6.99 12.72
N GLY A 80 4.13 5.73 12.41
CA GLY A 80 4.62 5.31 11.11
C GLY A 80 5.86 4.42 11.17
N LEU A 81 6.20 3.85 10.01
CA LEU A 81 7.20 2.81 9.85
C LEU A 81 8.39 3.29 9.01
N PRO A 82 9.58 3.49 9.60
CA PRO A 82 10.79 3.78 8.83
C PRO A 82 11.09 2.69 7.79
N LEU A 83 11.39 3.07 6.54
CA LEU A 83 11.70 2.13 5.47
C LEU A 83 12.82 1.15 5.86
N ARG A 84 13.86 1.65 6.54
CA ARG A 84 15.00 0.86 7.04
C ARG A 84 14.63 -0.28 8.00
N ASP A 85 13.48 -0.20 8.65
CA ASP A 85 13.05 -1.16 9.68
C ASP A 85 12.02 -2.18 9.12
N LEU A 86 11.47 -1.94 7.93
CA LEU A 86 10.39 -2.73 7.35
C LEU A 86 10.73 -4.22 7.22
N ALA A 87 11.89 -4.55 6.66
CA ALA A 87 12.31 -5.94 6.48
C ALA A 87 12.28 -6.73 7.79
N GLN A 88 12.74 -6.12 8.89
CA GLN A 88 12.74 -6.77 10.20
C GLN A 88 11.33 -6.88 10.79
N ILE A 89 10.50 -5.85 10.65
CA ILE A 89 9.10 -5.86 11.15
C ILE A 89 8.27 -6.91 10.41
N PHE A 90 8.41 -6.99 9.09
CA PHE A 90 7.73 -8.00 8.29
C PHE A 90 8.31 -9.41 8.52
N LYS A 91 9.61 -9.55 8.84
CA LYS A 91 10.16 -10.82 9.32
C LYS A 91 9.48 -11.27 10.63
N ILE A 92 9.28 -10.36 11.59
CA ILE A 92 8.55 -10.65 12.85
C ILE A 92 7.11 -11.08 12.52
N LEU A 93 6.41 -10.36 11.63
CA LEU A 93 5.07 -10.73 11.19
C LEU A 93 5.02 -12.15 10.59
N ASN A 94 5.95 -12.47 9.68
CA ASN A 94 6.03 -13.78 9.04
C ASN A 94 6.25 -14.90 10.07
N LEU A 95 7.18 -14.69 11.02
CA LEU A 95 7.44 -15.64 12.10
C LEU A 95 6.19 -15.87 12.96
N CYS A 96 5.47 -14.81 13.33
CA CYS A 96 4.20 -14.94 14.04
C CYS A 96 3.18 -15.74 13.21
N ALA A 97 3.01 -15.40 11.94
CA ALA A 97 2.04 -16.04 11.06
C ALA A 97 2.31 -17.55 10.87
N ARG A 98 3.57 -17.93 10.67
CA ARG A 98 3.98 -19.35 10.54
C ARG A 98 3.66 -20.17 11.79
N LYS A 99 3.73 -19.56 12.97
CA LYS A 99 3.44 -20.26 14.24
C LYS A 99 1.95 -20.41 14.53
N ILE A 100 1.05 -19.67 13.87
CA ILE A 100 -0.41 -19.70 14.14
C ILE A 100 -0.99 -21.11 14.08
N GLN A 101 -0.55 -21.93 13.11
CA GLN A 101 -1.10 -23.29 12.92
C GLN A 101 -0.92 -24.19 14.15
N HIS A 102 0.23 -24.07 14.83
CA HIS A 102 0.54 -24.89 16.00
C HIS A 102 0.31 -24.15 17.32
N GLN A 103 0.30 -22.82 17.28
CA GLN A 103 0.24 -21.93 18.42
C GLN A 103 -0.71 -20.76 18.14
N PRO A 104 -2.04 -20.96 18.26
CA PRO A 104 -3.05 -19.97 17.84
C PRO A 104 -2.95 -18.60 18.52
N HIS A 105 -2.33 -18.51 19.70
CA HIS A 105 -2.12 -17.25 20.42
C HIS A 105 -1.24 -16.24 19.64
N PHE A 106 -0.44 -16.71 18.67
CA PHE A 106 0.30 -15.84 17.75
C PHE A 106 -0.60 -15.05 16.80
N MET A 107 -1.88 -15.42 16.69
CA MET A 107 -2.84 -14.70 15.85
C MET A 107 -3.01 -13.24 16.30
N GLU A 108 -3.15 -12.99 17.60
CA GLU A 108 -3.26 -11.62 18.13
C GLU A 108 -1.99 -10.82 17.84
N SER A 109 -0.81 -11.44 17.98
CA SER A 109 0.47 -10.80 17.66
C SER A 109 0.59 -10.45 16.18
N ALA A 110 0.26 -11.38 15.27
CA ALA A 110 0.27 -11.14 13.84
C ALA A 110 -0.71 -10.02 13.44
N TYR A 111 -1.92 -10.05 13.98
CA TYR A 111 -2.95 -9.04 13.74
C TYR A 111 -2.54 -7.65 14.23
N ASN A 112 -1.94 -7.57 15.41
CA ASN A 112 -1.43 -6.31 15.97
C ASN A 112 -0.27 -5.72 15.17
N ILE A 113 0.62 -6.57 14.64
CA ILE A 113 1.69 -6.12 13.74
C ILE A 113 1.10 -5.67 12.40
N LEU A 114 0.11 -6.39 11.85
CA LEU A 114 -0.59 -5.95 10.63
C LEU A 114 -1.23 -4.57 10.81
N LYS A 115 -1.90 -4.30 11.94
CA LYS A 115 -2.41 -2.96 12.25
C LYS A 115 -1.34 -1.87 12.20
N LEU A 116 -0.11 -2.20 12.57
CA LEU A 116 1.00 -1.29 12.46
C LEU A 116 1.43 -1.09 11.00
N CYS A 117 1.38 -2.15 10.18
CA CYS A 117 1.65 -2.09 8.74
C CYS A 117 0.66 -1.20 7.97
N SER A 118 -0.51 -0.86 8.53
CA SER A 118 -1.43 0.16 8.00
C SER A 118 -0.94 1.61 8.19
N LEU A 119 0.09 1.84 9.01
CA LEU A 119 0.61 3.19 9.26
C LEU A 119 1.50 3.67 8.10
N PRO A 120 1.66 4.99 7.93
CA PRO A 120 2.48 5.54 6.84
C PRO A 120 3.92 5.05 6.91
N PHE A 121 4.47 4.69 5.75
CA PHE A 121 5.88 4.38 5.61
C PHE A 121 6.69 5.67 5.54
N LEU A 122 7.81 5.71 6.25
CA LEU A 122 8.57 6.92 6.52
C LEU A 122 9.99 6.84 5.95
N LYS A 123 10.38 7.87 5.21
CA LYS A 123 11.75 8.10 4.71
C LYS A 123 12.42 9.24 5.48
N LYS A 124 13.72 9.16 5.67
CA LYS A 124 14.55 10.23 6.26
C LYS A 124 15.17 11.10 5.17
N LYS A 125 15.51 10.52 4.03
CA LYS A 125 16.05 11.19 2.84
C LYS A 125 15.42 10.61 1.58
N VAL A 126 15.45 11.35 0.48
CA VAL A 126 14.88 10.91 -0.81
C VAL A 126 15.52 9.60 -1.29
N SER A 127 16.84 9.44 -1.09
CA SER A 127 17.55 8.22 -1.49
C SER A 127 17.18 6.96 -0.71
N ASP A 128 16.43 7.08 0.39
CA ASP A 128 15.91 5.91 1.12
C ASP A 128 14.94 5.11 0.24
N GLU A 129 14.13 5.77 -0.60
CA GLU A 129 13.20 5.08 -1.51
C GLU A 129 13.94 4.21 -2.54
N ILE A 130 15.15 4.59 -2.94
CA ILE A 130 15.98 3.76 -3.81
C ILE A 130 16.67 2.67 -2.99
N THR A 131 17.23 3.04 -1.83
CA THR A 131 18.02 2.14 -0.98
C THR A 131 17.21 0.95 -0.47
N TYR A 132 15.94 1.20 -0.08
CA TYR A 132 15.08 0.20 0.56
C TYR A 132 13.96 -0.30 -0.37
N ALA A 133 14.05 -0.05 -1.68
CA ALA A 133 13.02 -0.46 -2.64
C ALA A 133 12.78 -1.98 -2.57
N GLU A 134 13.82 -2.78 -2.75
CA GLU A 134 13.72 -4.24 -2.76
C GLU A 134 13.19 -4.79 -1.42
N ASP A 135 13.76 -4.32 -0.30
CA ASP A 135 13.30 -4.69 1.04
C ASP A 135 11.83 -4.34 1.28
N THR A 136 11.37 -3.19 0.77
CA THR A 136 9.99 -2.74 0.91
C THR A 136 9.05 -3.59 0.05
N ALA A 137 9.41 -3.84 -1.21
CA ALA A 137 8.64 -4.71 -2.11
C ALA A 137 8.51 -6.13 -1.52
N ASN A 138 9.62 -6.72 -1.07
CA ASN A 138 9.63 -8.04 -0.42
C ASN A 138 8.80 -8.05 0.87
N SER A 139 8.85 -6.97 1.65
CA SER A 139 8.05 -6.84 2.87
C SER A 139 6.56 -6.84 2.55
N ILE A 140 6.11 -5.99 1.63
CA ILE A 140 4.67 -5.93 1.33
C ILE A 140 4.19 -7.15 0.53
N ALA A 141 5.05 -7.85 -0.23
CA ALA A 141 4.69 -9.12 -0.88
C ALA A 141 4.19 -10.17 0.13
N LEU A 142 4.73 -10.15 1.36
CA LEU A 142 4.26 -11.00 2.45
C LEU A 142 2.76 -10.81 2.73
N LEU A 143 2.20 -9.61 2.55
CA LEU A 143 0.76 -9.38 2.72
C LEU A 143 -0.06 -10.28 1.79
N GLY A 144 0.39 -10.42 0.53
CA GLY A 144 -0.22 -11.34 -0.44
C GLY A 144 -0.13 -12.79 -0.01
N ASP A 145 1.04 -13.23 0.45
CA ASP A 145 1.23 -14.60 0.92
C ASP A 145 0.39 -14.95 2.16
N LEU A 146 0.23 -13.99 3.07
CA LEU A 146 -0.54 -14.19 4.30
C LEU A 146 -2.04 -14.35 4.06
N MET A 147 -2.57 -14.00 2.88
CA MET A 147 -3.97 -14.29 2.52
C MET A 147 -4.30 -15.79 2.54
N LYS A 148 -3.29 -16.66 2.39
CA LYS A 148 -3.42 -18.12 2.47
C LYS A 148 -3.78 -18.60 3.87
N VAL A 149 -3.51 -17.80 4.92
CA VAL A 149 -3.90 -18.14 6.29
C VAL A 149 -5.43 -18.14 6.39
N PRO A 150 -6.06 -19.24 6.88
CA PRO A 150 -7.52 -19.37 6.96
C PRO A 150 -8.10 -18.61 8.15
N SER A 151 -7.88 -17.29 8.20
CA SER A 151 -8.45 -16.39 9.22
C SER A 151 -9.08 -15.19 8.54
N SER A 152 -10.40 -15.08 8.69
CA SER A 152 -11.20 -13.95 8.19
C SER A 152 -10.64 -12.61 8.69
N GLU A 153 -10.38 -12.51 9.99
CA GLU A 153 -9.87 -11.29 10.61
C GLU A 153 -8.51 -10.87 10.04
N LEU A 154 -7.60 -11.83 9.84
CA LEU A 154 -6.30 -11.54 9.23
C LEU A 154 -6.43 -11.11 7.78
N ARG A 155 -7.22 -11.81 6.97
CA ARG A 155 -7.46 -11.48 5.55
C ARG A 155 -8.04 -10.08 5.39
N ILE A 156 -9.05 -9.74 6.18
CA ILE A 156 -9.65 -8.40 6.19
C ILE A 156 -8.61 -7.35 6.59
N GLN A 157 -7.81 -7.62 7.62
CA GLN A 157 -6.78 -6.68 8.06
C GLN A 157 -5.68 -6.50 7.01
N ILE A 158 -5.27 -7.56 6.31
CA ILE A 158 -4.32 -7.49 5.20
C ILE A 158 -4.85 -6.55 4.11
N CYS A 159 -6.11 -6.72 3.69
CA CYS A 159 -6.71 -5.84 2.69
C CYS A 159 -6.76 -4.38 3.17
N LYS A 160 -7.05 -4.14 4.46
CA LYS A 160 -6.96 -2.79 5.05
C LYS A 160 -5.54 -2.25 4.96
N CYS A 161 -4.52 -3.02 5.31
CA CYS A 161 -3.13 -2.59 5.18
C CYS A 161 -2.78 -2.18 3.75
N ILE A 162 -3.26 -2.91 2.74
CA ILE A 162 -3.03 -2.58 1.33
C ILE A 162 -3.76 -1.29 0.95
N VAL A 163 -5.01 -1.12 1.35
CA VAL A 163 -5.78 0.12 1.13
C VAL A 163 -5.09 1.32 1.79
N ASP A 164 -4.73 1.17 3.07
CA ASP A 164 -4.09 2.21 3.88
C ASP A 164 -2.69 2.50 3.35
N PHE A 165 -1.98 1.54 2.77
CA PHE A 165 -0.69 1.80 2.13
C PHE A 165 -0.83 2.84 1.01
N TYR A 166 -1.89 2.78 0.20
CA TYR A 166 -2.15 3.79 -0.83
C TYR A 166 -2.59 5.14 -0.23
N HIS A 167 -3.43 5.12 0.81
CA HIS A 167 -4.11 6.31 1.35
C HIS A 167 -3.71 6.67 2.78
N ALA A 168 -2.49 6.34 3.19
CA ALA A 168 -2.07 6.43 4.58
C ALA A 168 -2.31 7.82 5.17
N GLU A 169 -3.08 7.87 6.26
CA GLU A 169 -3.31 9.10 6.98
C GLU A 169 -1.96 9.70 7.46
N PRO A 170 -1.85 11.04 7.51
CA PRO A 170 -0.70 11.70 8.11
C PRO A 170 -0.43 11.19 9.53
N PRO A 171 0.84 11.07 9.95
CA PRO A 171 1.16 10.72 11.33
C PRO A 171 0.44 11.64 12.33
N LYS A 172 -0.11 11.05 13.40
CA LYS A 172 -0.73 11.82 14.49
C LYS A 172 0.23 12.83 15.11
N LYS A 173 1.52 12.50 15.11
CA LYS A 173 2.61 13.38 15.56
C LYS A 173 3.70 13.40 14.50
N HIS A 174 4.18 14.60 14.18
CA HIS A 174 5.34 14.76 13.33
C HIS A 174 6.58 14.13 13.99
N ILE A 175 7.36 13.39 13.22
CA ILE A 175 8.62 12.78 13.64
C ILE A 175 9.74 13.58 12.97
N THR A 176 10.55 14.25 13.77
CA THR A 176 11.61 15.14 13.27
C THR A 176 12.56 14.41 12.33
N GLY A 177 12.73 14.97 11.13
CA GLY A 177 13.59 14.41 10.08
C GLY A 177 13.00 13.26 9.27
N TYR A 178 11.73 12.90 9.49
CA TYR A 178 11.02 11.90 8.68
C TYR A 178 9.89 12.53 7.86
N GLN A 179 9.69 12.00 6.66
CA GLN A 179 8.60 12.32 5.74
C GLN A 179 7.92 11.03 5.29
N GLN A 180 6.68 11.11 4.85
CA GLN A 180 6.03 9.95 4.23
C GLN A 180 6.70 9.57 2.91
N ALA A 181 6.69 8.28 2.60
CA ALA A 181 7.08 7.79 1.29
C ALA A 181 6.13 8.33 0.20
N SER A 182 6.67 8.59 -0.98
CA SER A 182 5.97 9.17 -2.11
C SER A 182 4.91 8.23 -2.68
N SER A 183 3.84 8.77 -3.25
CA SER A 183 2.80 7.94 -3.88
C SER A 183 3.35 7.07 -5.02
N SER A 184 4.28 7.61 -5.82
CA SER A 184 4.93 6.87 -6.91
C SER A 184 5.74 5.70 -6.37
N PHE A 185 6.51 5.90 -5.29
CA PHE A 185 7.23 4.81 -4.64
C PHE A 185 6.28 3.71 -4.17
N LYS A 186 5.20 4.08 -3.48
CA LYS A 186 4.22 3.10 -2.97
C LYS A 186 3.61 2.26 -4.09
N ILE A 187 3.21 2.89 -5.19
CA ILE A 187 2.70 2.19 -6.38
C ILE A 187 3.75 1.21 -6.92
N GLN A 188 4.99 1.66 -7.14
CA GLN A 188 6.08 0.82 -7.65
C GLN A 188 6.39 -0.36 -6.72
N MET A 189 6.32 -0.16 -5.40
CA MET A 189 6.53 -1.27 -4.47
C MET A 189 5.41 -2.30 -4.61
N ALA A 190 4.14 -1.87 -4.70
CA ALA A 190 3.01 -2.79 -4.84
C ALA A 190 3.07 -3.58 -6.16
N GLU A 191 3.54 -2.95 -7.24
CA GLU A 191 3.82 -3.57 -8.53
C GLU A 191 4.92 -4.63 -8.40
N GLY A 192 6.10 -4.25 -7.91
CA GLY A 192 7.24 -5.16 -7.75
C GLY A 192 6.98 -6.31 -6.76
N ALA A 193 6.10 -6.09 -5.78
CA ALA A 193 5.69 -7.11 -4.82
C ALA A 193 4.70 -8.13 -5.38
N GLY A 194 4.15 -7.92 -6.58
CA GLY A 194 3.15 -8.82 -7.15
C GLY A 194 1.82 -8.85 -6.38
N LEU A 195 1.50 -7.78 -5.63
CA LEU A 195 0.32 -7.75 -4.76
C LEU A 195 -0.98 -7.93 -5.54
N ALA A 196 -1.08 -7.30 -6.71
CA ALA A 196 -2.23 -7.43 -7.60
C ALA A 196 -2.53 -8.88 -7.95
N LYS A 197 -1.51 -9.62 -8.39
CA LYS A 197 -1.60 -11.06 -8.71
C LYS A 197 -2.04 -11.88 -7.50
N ALA A 198 -1.40 -11.65 -6.36
CA ALA A 198 -1.70 -12.38 -5.12
C ALA A 198 -3.14 -12.14 -4.63
N MET A 199 -3.63 -10.90 -4.73
CA MET A 199 -5.00 -10.57 -4.35
C MET A 199 -6.04 -11.25 -5.28
N VAL A 200 -5.80 -11.27 -6.58
CA VAL A 200 -6.68 -12.00 -7.53
C VAL A 200 -6.72 -13.49 -7.18
N GLN A 201 -5.57 -14.11 -6.97
CA GLN A 201 -5.48 -15.51 -6.56
C GLN A 201 -6.20 -15.78 -5.23
N SER A 202 -6.17 -14.81 -4.31
CA SER A 202 -6.87 -14.95 -3.03
C SER A 202 -8.39 -14.94 -3.16
N LEU A 203 -8.99 -14.28 -4.17
CA LEU A 203 -10.44 -14.31 -4.39
C LEU A 203 -10.97 -15.74 -4.58
N ALA A 204 -10.19 -16.59 -5.25
CA ALA A 204 -10.54 -18.00 -5.47
C ALA A 204 -10.63 -18.82 -4.16
N LEU A 205 -10.07 -18.31 -3.06
CA LEU A 205 -10.11 -18.95 -1.74
C LEU A 205 -11.30 -18.51 -0.87
N LEU A 206 -12.15 -17.60 -1.38
CA LEU A 206 -13.18 -16.90 -0.60
C LEU A 206 -14.61 -17.27 -1.01
N GLU A 207 -14.81 -18.49 -1.50
CA GLU A 207 -16.15 -18.97 -1.83
C GLU A 207 -17.08 -18.83 -0.60
N ASN A 208 -18.27 -18.25 -0.81
CA ASN A 208 -19.25 -17.94 0.25
C ASN A 208 -18.78 -16.99 1.37
N GLN A 209 -17.65 -16.28 1.21
CA GLN A 209 -17.10 -15.32 2.18
C GLN A 209 -17.26 -13.87 1.65
N LEU A 210 -18.49 -13.36 1.67
CA LEU A 210 -18.83 -12.06 1.07
C LEU A 210 -18.01 -10.90 1.66
N VAL A 211 -17.86 -10.85 2.99
CA VAL A 211 -17.19 -9.72 3.66
C VAL A 211 -15.73 -9.64 3.24
N GLU A 212 -15.05 -10.78 3.20
CA GLU A 212 -13.67 -10.94 2.78
C GLU A 212 -13.52 -10.61 1.29
N LYS A 213 -14.42 -11.13 0.44
CA LYS A 213 -14.47 -10.80 -1.00
C LYS A 213 -14.54 -9.29 -1.20
N LEU A 214 -15.43 -8.60 -0.48
CA LEU A 214 -15.58 -7.15 -0.59
C LEU A 214 -14.29 -6.41 -0.21
N TRP A 215 -13.55 -6.88 0.81
CA TRP A 215 -12.26 -6.30 1.19
C TRP A 215 -11.16 -6.56 0.17
N VAL A 216 -11.10 -7.76 -0.41
CA VAL A 216 -10.15 -8.06 -1.49
C VAL A 216 -10.46 -7.22 -2.72
N LEU A 217 -11.73 -7.11 -3.12
CA LEU A 217 -12.15 -6.23 -4.21
C LEU A 217 -11.78 -4.78 -3.96
N LYS A 218 -11.91 -4.30 -2.71
CA LYS A 218 -11.49 -2.94 -2.35
C LYS A 218 -9.97 -2.74 -2.52
N ALA A 219 -9.16 -3.72 -2.12
CA ALA A 219 -7.72 -3.68 -2.34
C ALA A 219 -7.39 -3.71 -3.85
N LEU A 220 -8.06 -4.57 -4.62
CA LEU A 220 -7.90 -4.67 -6.07
C LEU A 220 -8.28 -3.38 -6.80
N GLN A 221 -9.32 -2.65 -6.37
CA GLN A 221 -9.66 -1.34 -6.94
C GLN A 221 -8.50 -0.34 -6.84
N HIS A 222 -7.79 -0.31 -5.71
CA HIS A 222 -6.62 0.57 -5.58
C HIS A 222 -5.42 0.07 -6.36
N LEU A 223 -5.22 -1.25 -6.43
CA LEU A 223 -4.12 -1.84 -7.20
C LEU A 223 -4.31 -1.60 -8.71
N SER A 224 -5.56 -1.67 -9.22
CA SER A 224 -5.89 -1.52 -10.65
C SER A 224 -5.77 -0.09 -11.19
N THR A 225 -5.39 0.90 -10.37
CA THR A 225 -5.07 2.23 -10.89
C THR A 225 -3.75 2.24 -11.70
N SER A 226 -2.87 1.25 -11.45
CA SER A 226 -1.59 1.06 -12.14
C SER A 226 -1.73 0.10 -13.32
N GLU A 227 -1.09 0.45 -14.44
CA GLU A 227 -0.99 -0.38 -15.65
C GLU A 227 -0.23 -1.68 -15.38
N VAL A 228 0.91 -1.63 -14.68
CA VAL A 228 1.71 -2.82 -14.35
C VAL A 228 0.90 -3.78 -13.47
N ASN A 229 0.18 -3.26 -12.49
CA ASN A 229 -0.71 -4.09 -11.67
C ASN A 229 -1.86 -4.69 -12.49
N CYS A 230 -2.47 -3.94 -13.40
CA CYS A 230 -3.51 -4.49 -14.29
C CYS A 230 -2.96 -5.66 -15.12
N THR A 231 -1.75 -5.55 -15.69
CA THR A 231 -1.10 -6.66 -16.39
C THR A 231 -0.90 -7.87 -15.47
N LEU A 232 -0.43 -7.67 -14.23
CA LEU A 232 -0.29 -8.75 -13.24
C LEU A 232 -1.64 -9.39 -12.85
N MET A 233 -2.73 -8.62 -12.85
CA MET A 233 -4.08 -9.15 -12.65
C MET A 233 -4.53 -9.98 -13.85
N MET A 234 -4.26 -9.52 -15.07
CA MET A 234 -4.57 -10.28 -16.29
C MET A 234 -3.83 -11.62 -16.33
N GLU A 235 -2.56 -11.66 -15.96
CA GLU A 235 -1.80 -12.92 -15.80
C GLU A 235 -2.43 -13.90 -14.79
N ALA A 236 -3.21 -13.39 -13.83
CA ALA A 236 -3.93 -14.20 -12.85
C ALA A 236 -5.39 -14.48 -13.24
N HIS A 237 -5.77 -14.24 -14.50
CA HIS A 237 -7.14 -14.41 -15.01
C HIS A 237 -8.19 -13.59 -14.25
N ALA A 238 -7.84 -12.36 -13.85
CA ALA A 238 -8.74 -11.51 -13.08
C ALA A 238 -10.06 -11.21 -13.79
N ALA A 239 -10.04 -10.99 -15.11
CA ALA A 239 -11.24 -10.57 -15.82
C ALA A 239 -12.32 -11.66 -15.77
N SER A 240 -11.96 -12.91 -16.07
CA SER A 240 -12.90 -14.04 -15.98
C SER A 240 -13.30 -14.33 -14.53
N GLY A 241 -12.35 -14.30 -13.59
CA GLY A 241 -12.61 -14.54 -12.17
C GLY A 241 -13.57 -13.52 -11.56
N LEU A 242 -13.40 -12.23 -11.87
CA LEU A 242 -14.31 -11.16 -11.41
C LEU A 242 -15.69 -11.30 -12.06
N CYS A 243 -15.72 -11.62 -13.36
CA CYS A 243 -16.96 -11.76 -14.12
C CYS A 243 -17.85 -12.90 -13.58
N ALA A 244 -17.24 -14.04 -13.26
CA ALA A 244 -17.93 -15.21 -12.69
C ALA A 244 -18.68 -14.89 -11.38
N HIS A 245 -18.22 -13.90 -10.62
CA HIS A 245 -18.80 -13.52 -9.34
C HIS A 245 -19.73 -12.31 -9.40
N LEU A 246 -19.94 -11.66 -10.55
CA LEU A 246 -20.73 -10.41 -10.62
C LEU A 246 -22.17 -10.55 -10.10
N ASN A 247 -22.74 -11.76 -10.16
CA ASN A 247 -24.11 -12.05 -9.69
C ASN A 247 -24.16 -12.68 -8.29
N ASP A 248 -23.02 -12.79 -7.60
CA ASP A 248 -22.99 -13.29 -6.22
C ASP A 248 -23.93 -12.44 -5.33
N PRO A 249 -24.65 -13.05 -4.38
CA PRO A 249 -25.56 -12.31 -3.51
C PRO A 249 -24.83 -11.25 -2.67
N ASP A 250 -25.15 -9.98 -2.89
CA ASP A 250 -24.68 -8.85 -2.09
C ASP A 250 -25.76 -7.77 -1.96
N PRO A 251 -26.45 -7.69 -0.80
CA PRO A 251 -27.46 -6.66 -0.56
C PRO A 251 -26.93 -5.22 -0.61
N SER A 252 -25.61 -5.03 -0.43
CA SER A 252 -24.99 -3.70 -0.45
C SER A 252 -24.68 -3.19 -1.86
N GLY A 253 -24.67 -4.08 -2.86
CA GLY A 253 -24.29 -3.76 -4.24
C GLY A 253 -22.80 -3.43 -4.45
N GLN A 254 -21.98 -3.52 -3.41
CA GLN A 254 -20.55 -3.22 -3.48
C GLN A 254 -19.78 -4.24 -4.33
N LEU A 255 -20.20 -5.50 -4.35
CA LEU A 255 -19.53 -6.53 -5.14
C LEU A 255 -19.58 -6.16 -6.61
N LEU A 256 -20.78 -5.95 -7.15
CA LEU A 256 -20.97 -5.55 -8.54
C LEU A 256 -20.24 -4.25 -8.84
N PHE A 257 -20.29 -3.28 -7.92
CA PHE A 257 -19.58 -2.01 -8.08
C PHE A 257 -18.10 -2.18 -8.34
N ARG A 258 -17.44 -2.81 -7.37
CA ARG A 258 -15.99 -2.86 -7.31
C ARG A 258 -15.46 -3.73 -8.44
N SER A 259 -16.13 -4.85 -8.71
CA SER A 259 -15.80 -5.73 -9.83
C SER A 259 -15.94 -4.99 -11.16
N SER A 260 -17.00 -4.20 -11.37
CA SER A 260 -17.18 -3.44 -12.62
C SER A 260 -16.11 -2.36 -12.80
N GLU A 261 -15.76 -1.64 -11.74
CA GLU A 261 -14.67 -0.64 -11.78
C GLU A 261 -13.31 -1.28 -12.05
N ILE A 262 -13.01 -2.44 -11.44
CA ILE A 262 -11.77 -3.17 -11.72
C ILE A 262 -11.77 -3.64 -13.18
N LEU A 263 -12.85 -4.23 -13.67
CA LEU A 263 -12.97 -4.67 -15.07
C LEU A 263 -12.79 -3.50 -16.05
N TRP A 264 -13.33 -2.32 -15.73
CA TRP A 264 -13.11 -1.10 -16.50
C TRP A 264 -11.63 -0.69 -16.52
N ASN A 265 -10.96 -0.69 -15.37
CA ASN A 265 -9.53 -0.38 -15.30
C ASN A 265 -8.67 -1.39 -16.07
N LEU A 266 -9.01 -2.68 -16.03
CA LEU A 266 -8.34 -3.72 -16.84
C LEU A 266 -8.55 -3.46 -18.34
N LEU A 267 -9.75 -3.06 -18.74
CA LEU A 267 -10.07 -2.73 -20.12
C LEU A 267 -9.27 -1.53 -20.64
N GLU A 268 -9.08 -0.50 -19.80
CA GLU A 268 -8.33 0.71 -20.17
C GLU A 268 -6.81 0.53 -20.16
N LYS A 269 -6.30 -0.34 -19.28
CA LYS A 269 -4.86 -0.40 -18.94
C LYS A 269 -4.19 -1.73 -19.29
N SER A 270 -4.89 -2.69 -19.90
CA SER A 270 -4.30 -3.95 -20.32
C SER A 270 -4.50 -4.21 -21.81
N SER A 271 -3.93 -5.30 -22.33
CA SER A 271 -4.16 -5.71 -23.72
C SER A 271 -5.64 -5.96 -23.95
N LYS A 272 -6.19 -5.31 -24.99
CA LYS A 272 -7.57 -5.50 -25.42
C LYS A 272 -7.83 -6.94 -25.84
N GLU A 273 -6.88 -7.53 -26.55
CA GLU A 273 -6.94 -8.90 -27.03
C GLU A 273 -7.05 -9.88 -25.85
N GLU A 274 -6.21 -9.69 -24.83
CA GLU A 274 -6.18 -10.55 -23.65
C GLU A 274 -7.46 -10.45 -22.82
N ILE A 275 -7.97 -9.24 -22.56
CA ILE A 275 -9.22 -9.08 -21.79
C ILE A 275 -10.42 -9.62 -22.54
N ILE A 276 -10.49 -9.41 -23.86
CA ILE A 276 -11.51 -10.00 -24.72
C ILE A 276 -11.45 -11.52 -24.62
N GLN A 277 -10.26 -12.11 -24.73
CA GLN A 277 -10.09 -13.56 -24.64
C GLN A 277 -10.57 -14.12 -23.29
N GLN A 278 -10.21 -13.49 -22.17
CA GLN A 278 -10.64 -13.94 -20.84
C GLN A 278 -12.14 -13.83 -20.63
N LEU A 279 -12.79 -12.79 -21.15
CA LEU A 279 -14.22 -12.56 -21.01
C LEU A 279 -15.06 -13.30 -22.06
N SER A 280 -14.45 -13.90 -23.09
CA SER A 280 -15.12 -14.64 -24.17
C SER A 280 -15.59 -16.05 -23.76
N SER A 281 -15.81 -16.32 -22.47
CA SER A 281 -16.39 -17.57 -22.00
C SER A 281 -17.91 -17.48 -21.89
N LEU A 282 -18.60 -18.62 -22.08
CA LEU A 282 -20.05 -18.70 -21.92
C LEU A 282 -20.48 -18.26 -20.51
N GLU A 283 -19.72 -18.65 -19.49
CA GLU A 283 -19.96 -18.29 -18.09
C GLU A 283 -19.92 -16.77 -17.89
N CYS A 284 -18.92 -16.10 -18.46
CA CYS A 284 -18.79 -14.64 -18.39
C CYS A 284 -19.95 -13.94 -19.10
N LEU A 285 -20.30 -14.37 -20.31
CA LEU A 285 -21.38 -13.75 -21.08
C LEU A 285 -22.75 -13.93 -20.41
N LEU A 286 -23.02 -15.10 -19.82
CA LEU A 286 -24.23 -15.33 -19.04
C LEU A 286 -24.26 -14.45 -17.78
N ALA A 287 -23.13 -14.30 -17.09
CA ALA A 287 -23.03 -13.44 -15.92
C ALA A 287 -23.32 -11.97 -16.28
N LEU A 288 -22.69 -11.44 -17.33
CA LEU A 288 -22.91 -10.08 -17.82
C LEU A 288 -24.36 -9.86 -18.26
N LYS A 289 -24.96 -10.83 -18.96
CA LYS A 289 -26.37 -10.80 -19.38
C LYS A 289 -27.32 -10.67 -18.19
N GLU A 290 -27.14 -11.49 -17.15
CA GLU A 290 -28.01 -11.43 -15.97
C GLU A 290 -27.82 -10.14 -15.17
N VAL A 291 -26.58 -9.65 -15.03
CA VAL A 291 -26.31 -8.33 -14.43
C VAL A 291 -27.03 -7.24 -15.20
N PHE A 292 -26.87 -7.19 -16.52
CA PHE A 292 -27.49 -6.19 -17.37
C PHE A 292 -29.01 -6.21 -17.26
N LYS A 293 -29.61 -7.40 -17.33
CA LYS A 293 -31.05 -7.61 -17.17
C LYS A 293 -31.55 -7.13 -15.80
N ASN A 294 -30.81 -7.43 -14.72
CA ASN A 294 -31.16 -6.98 -13.37
C ASN A 294 -31.08 -5.45 -13.26
N LEU A 295 -30.01 -4.83 -13.73
CA LEU A 295 -29.85 -3.37 -13.74
C LEU A 295 -30.91 -2.69 -14.63
N PHE A 296 -31.27 -3.28 -15.77
CA PHE A 296 -32.30 -2.74 -16.66
C PHE A 296 -33.69 -2.79 -16.04
N MET A 297 -34.04 -3.89 -15.36
CA MET A 297 -35.37 -4.08 -14.80
C MET A 297 -35.58 -3.41 -13.44
N ARG A 298 -34.50 -3.23 -12.65
CA ARG A 298 -34.58 -2.82 -11.24
C ARG A 298 -33.70 -1.63 -10.87
N GLY A 299 -32.74 -1.27 -11.71
CA GLY A 299 -31.75 -0.23 -11.46
C GLY A 299 -32.22 1.15 -11.92
N PHE A 300 -32.77 1.94 -11.00
CA PHE A 300 -33.32 3.27 -11.32
C PHE A 300 -32.44 4.43 -10.86
N SER A 301 -31.47 4.17 -9.97
CA SER A 301 -30.57 5.20 -9.48
C SER A 301 -29.60 5.66 -10.57
N HIS A 302 -29.03 6.86 -10.42
CA HIS A 302 -27.98 7.35 -11.33
C HIS A 302 -26.79 6.37 -11.40
N TYR A 303 -26.48 5.79 -10.25
CA TYR A 303 -25.41 4.82 -10.09
C TYR A 303 -25.68 3.52 -10.85
N ASP A 304 -26.90 2.97 -10.76
CA ASP A 304 -27.27 1.76 -11.50
C ASP A 304 -27.21 1.99 -13.02
N ARG A 305 -27.54 3.21 -13.46
CA ARG A 305 -27.43 3.59 -14.88
C ARG A 305 -25.99 3.63 -15.35
N GLN A 306 -25.05 4.09 -14.51
CA GLN A 306 -23.63 4.08 -14.82
C GLN A 306 -23.13 2.64 -14.97
N LEU A 307 -23.38 1.79 -13.97
CA LEU A 307 -23.02 0.37 -14.04
C LEU A 307 -23.60 -0.32 -15.27
N ARG A 308 -24.86 -0.03 -15.61
CA ARG A 308 -25.48 -0.58 -16.82
C ARG A 308 -24.73 -0.17 -18.09
N ASN A 309 -24.30 1.09 -18.18
CA ASN A 309 -23.54 1.58 -19.31
C ASN A 309 -22.15 0.94 -19.36
N ASP A 310 -21.48 0.78 -18.22
CA ASP A 310 -20.15 0.14 -18.15
C ASP A 310 -20.24 -1.33 -18.61
N ILE A 311 -21.25 -2.07 -18.15
CA ILE A 311 -21.52 -3.45 -18.56
C ILE A 311 -21.85 -3.54 -20.06
N LEU A 312 -22.59 -2.58 -20.62
CA LEU A 312 -22.84 -2.52 -22.07
C LEU A 312 -21.55 -2.32 -22.87
N VAL A 313 -20.67 -1.42 -22.43
CA VAL A 313 -19.38 -1.19 -23.09
C VAL A 313 -18.53 -2.45 -23.07
N ILE A 314 -18.39 -3.08 -21.89
CA ILE A 314 -17.65 -4.34 -21.74
C ILE A 314 -18.22 -5.41 -22.70
N THR A 315 -19.54 -5.59 -22.70
CA THR A 315 -20.20 -6.59 -23.56
C THR A 315 -20.00 -6.29 -25.05
N THR A 316 -20.06 -5.01 -25.45
CA THR A 316 -19.86 -4.59 -26.84
C THR A 316 -18.44 -4.86 -27.31
N ILE A 317 -17.46 -4.73 -26.42
CA ILE A 317 -16.05 -5.01 -26.75
C ILE A 317 -15.82 -6.51 -26.90
N ILE A 318 -16.41 -7.34 -26.02
CA ILE A 318 -16.34 -8.80 -26.18
C ILE A 318 -16.97 -9.24 -27.51
N ALA A 319 -18.07 -8.60 -27.93
CA ALA A 319 -18.75 -8.89 -29.19
C ALA A 319 -17.91 -8.60 -30.44
N GLN A 320 -16.77 -7.90 -30.32
CA GLN A 320 -15.82 -7.72 -31.41
C GLN A 320 -15.03 -9.01 -31.70
N ASN A 321 -15.01 -9.97 -30.77
CA ASN A 321 -14.43 -11.28 -30.99
C ASN A 321 -15.45 -12.21 -31.67
N PRO A 322 -15.22 -12.64 -32.92
CA PRO A 322 -16.13 -13.55 -33.62
C PRO A 322 -16.21 -14.94 -32.99
N GLU A 323 -15.23 -15.32 -32.16
CA GLU A 323 -15.21 -16.60 -31.44
C GLU A 323 -15.97 -16.55 -30.11
N ALA A 324 -16.36 -15.36 -29.64
CA ALA A 324 -17.12 -15.23 -28.41
C ALA A 324 -18.51 -15.90 -28.59
N PRO A 325 -18.97 -16.74 -27.64
CA PRO A 325 -20.25 -17.44 -27.74
C PRO A 325 -21.41 -16.49 -27.40
N MET A 326 -21.58 -15.43 -28.20
CA MET A 326 -22.67 -14.47 -28.08
C MET A 326 -23.98 -15.18 -28.42
N ILE A 327 -24.88 -15.27 -27.43
CA ILE A 327 -26.21 -15.88 -27.53
C ILE A 327 -27.30 -14.80 -27.53
#